data_AF-A0A818N0U7-F1
#
_entry.id   AF-A0A818N0U7-F1
#
_cell.length_a   1.000
_cell.length_b   1.000
_cell.length_c   1.000
_cell.angle_alpha   90.00
_cell.angle_beta   90.00
_cell.angle_gamma   90.00
#
_symmetry.space_group_name_H-M   'P 1'
#
loop_
_entity.id
_entity.type
_entity.pdbx_description
1 polymer ?
#
loop_
_entity_poly.entity_id
_entity_poly.type
_entity_poly.pdbx_seq_one_letter_code
_entity_poly.pdbx_strand_id
1 'polypeptide(L)'
;MVVGQNNKNQQEESVYNLIPRTEVHVSKASGYVSKFHQNARESFKEGKSKHRTMGYAEEPVSDPQHFLKKHQNDTKQNDSNRHKDTSPSKDHSQRKPPVPSIRDAPKMGARTEKNFIQTNALDVVMTVPKKPERNIVDDRYGDKFPIDPSGLTPKYILKKNFGEVPVYIKSRRADMEKAKQEYQVYVSDYFRRGAMREMDNNERQIILDGLKKQWEDVHHEYQTLSVIIDTIPKRLYKERLEHQMKLLEKDIDLLEKHQIIYIAD
;
A
#
# COMPACT_ATOMS: atom_id res chain seq x y z
N MET A 1 -14.36 -24.65 41.90
CA MET A 1 -12.99 -25.12 42.20
C MET A 1 -12.06 -24.49 41.18
N VAL A 2 -11.07 -23.75 41.67
CA VAL A 2 -10.13 -22.94 40.88
C VAL A 2 -9.08 -23.89 40.29
N VAL A 3 -8.94 -23.93 38.96
CA VAL A 3 -7.86 -24.67 38.29
C VAL A 3 -6.75 -23.68 37.95
N GLY A 4 -5.56 -23.98 38.47
CA GLY A 4 -4.40 -23.11 38.52
C GLY A 4 -3.88 -22.67 37.16
N GLN A 5 -3.41 -21.43 37.13
CA GLN A 5 -2.65 -20.87 36.02
C GLN A 5 -1.25 -21.51 36.02
N ASN A 6 -0.90 -22.22 34.94
CA ASN A 6 0.44 -22.74 34.73
C ASN A 6 1.40 -21.61 34.34
N ASN A 7 2.47 -21.50 35.12
CA ASN A 7 3.59 -20.58 34.98
C ASN A 7 4.23 -20.65 33.58
N LYS A 8 4.06 -19.60 32.78
CA LYS A 8 4.88 -19.33 31.59
C LYS A 8 6.10 -18.50 32.00
N ASN A 9 7.14 -19.15 32.50
CA ASN A 9 8.54 -18.67 32.51
C ASN A 9 9.42 -19.68 33.26
N GLN A 10 9.69 -20.82 32.64
CA GLN A 10 10.89 -21.60 32.98
C GLN A 10 11.94 -21.23 31.95
N GLN A 11 12.68 -20.16 32.22
CA GLN A 11 14.00 -20.00 31.60
C GLN A 11 14.94 -20.93 32.36
N GLU A 12 15.72 -21.74 31.65
CA GLU A 12 16.73 -22.60 32.27
C GLU A 12 17.64 -21.74 33.16
N GLU A 13 17.74 -22.09 34.44
CA GLU A 13 18.55 -21.36 35.40
C GLU A 13 20.02 -21.46 34.99
N SER A 14 20.56 -20.35 34.48
CA SER A 14 21.94 -20.24 34.02
C SER A 14 22.68 -19.22 34.86
N VAL A 15 23.87 -19.60 35.34
CA VAL A 15 24.74 -18.71 36.15
C VAL A 15 25.05 -17.40 35.42
N TYR A 16 25.04 -17.42 34.07
CA TYR A 16 25.27 -16.26 33.22
C TYR A 16 24.09 -15.27 33.16
N ASN A 17 22.90 -15.65 33.64
CA ASN A 17 21.69 -14.82 33.69
C ASN A 17 21.39 -14.26 35.09
N LEU A 18 22.28 -14.46 36.09
CA LEU A 18 22.09 -13.96 37.46
C LEU A 18 22.05 -12.43 37.56
N ILE A 19 22.78 -11.74 36.69
CA ILE A 19 22.82 -10.28 36.65
C ILE A 19 21.95 -9.83 35.48
N PRO A 20 20.81 -9.15 35.72
CA PRO A 20 19.97 -8.67 34.64
C PRO A 20 20.77 -7.69 33.78
N ARG A 21 20.77 -7.93 32.46
CA ARG A 21 21.39 -6.99 31.52
C ARG A 21 20.64 -5.67 31.61
N THR A 22 21.36 -4.57 31.78
CA THR A 22 20.77 -3.24 31.79
C THR A 22 20.16 -2.98 30.41
N GLU A 23 18.83 -2.91 30.36
CA GLU A 23 18.14 -2.51 29.13
C GLU A 23 18.47 -1.05 28.83
N VAL A 24 19.21 -0.82 27.73
CA VAL A 24 19.48 0.53 27.26
C VAL A 24 18.18 1.08 26.68
N HIS A 25 17.42 1.80 27.50
CA HIS A 25 16.24 2.51 27.03
C HIS A 25 16.65 3.57 26.02
N VAL A 26 16.37 3.32 24.74
CA VAL A 26 16.59 4.30 23.67
C VAL A 26 15.66 5.48 23.92
N SER A 27 16.21 6.65 24.22
CA SER A 27 15.44 7.87 24.38
C SER A 27 14.80 8.24 23.04
N LYS A 28 13.51 8.58 23.06
CA LYS A 28 12.80 9.01 21.84
C LYS A 28 13.44 10.31 21.35
N ALA A 29 13.71 10.39 20.04
CA ALA A 29 14.20 11.61 19.41
C ALA A 29 13.19 12.76 19.61
N SER A 30 13.70 13.99 19.70
CA SER A 30 12.83 15.18 19.75
C SER A 30 11.92 15.23 18.53
N GLY A 31 10.64 15.55 18.74
CA GLY A 31 9.67 15.67 17.66
C GLY A 31 10.10 16.70 16.60
N TYR A 32 9.70 16.48 15.36
CA TYR A 32 9.98 17.39 14.25
C TYR A 32 9.33 18.76 14.48
N VAL A 33 10.13 19.84 14.38
CA VAL A 33 9.63 21.22 14.35
C VAL A 33 9.84 21.78 12.94
N SER A 34 8.78 22.36 12.38
CA SER A 34 8.82 22.96 11.05
C SER A 34 9.84 24.10 10.97
N LYS A 35 10.57 24.16 9.86
CA LYS A 35 11.51 25.26 9.53
C LYS A 35 10.83 26.63 9.51
N PHE A 36 9.50 26.67 9.35
CA PHE A 36 8.71 27.90 9.27
C PHE A 36 8.03 28.26 10.59
N HIS A 37 8.30 27.54 11.68
CA HIS A 37 7.62 27.75 12.97
C HIS A 37 7.79 29.18 13.50
N GLN A 38 8.99 29.76 13.40
CA GLN A 38 9.25 31.14 13.83
C GLN A 38 8.54 32.14 12.94
N ASN A 39 8.65 32.00 11.62
CA ASN A 39 7.99 32.89 10.65
C ASN A 39 6.46 32.89 10.80
N ALA A 40 5.85 31.73 11.05
CA ALA A 40 4.40 31.62 11.29
C ALA A 40 3.97 32.31 12.59
N ARG A 41 4.83 32.28 13.62
CA ARG A 41 4.58 32.96 14.90
C ARG A 41 4.71 34.47 14.77
N GLU A 42 5.68 34.94 13.98
CA GLU A 42 5.91 36.35 13.71
C GLU A 42 4.82 36.93 12.81
N SER A 43 4.47 36.26 11.71
CA SER A 43 3.39 36.71 10.81
C SER A 43 2.03 36.74 11.51
N PHE A 44 1.76 35.82 12.43
CA PHE A 44 0.53 35.86 13.22
C PHE A 44 0.50 37.04 14.20
N LYS A 45 1.66 37.57 14.60
CA LYS A 45 1.76 38.76 15.47
C LYS A 45 1.86 40.05 14.68
N GLU A 46 2.30 39.99 13.44
CA GLU A 46 2.44 41.14 12.55
C GLU A 46 1.07 41.82 12.32
N GLY A 47 1.03 43.15 12.44
CA GLY A 47 -0.20 43.94 12.31
C GLY A 47 -1.17 43.90 13.51
N LYS A 48 -0.80 43.25 14.62
CA LYS A 48 -1.56 43.30 15.89
C LYS A 48 -1.01 44.40 16.80
N SER A 49 -1.89 45.32 17.22
CA SER A 49 -1.61 46.28 18.29
C SER A 49 -2.09 45.73 19.63
N LYS A 50 -1.37 46.05 20.72
CA LYS A 50 -1.57 45.47 22.06
C LYS A 50 -2.95 45.76 22.66
N HIS A 51 -3.62 46.85 22.27
CA HIS A 51 -4.86 47.34 22.88
C HIS A 51 -5.91 47.75 21.82
N ARG A 52 -5.90 47.14 20.62
CA ARG A 52 -6.82 47.51 19.53
C ARG A 52 -8.30 47.21 19.82
N THR A 53 -8.60 46.15 20.58
CA THR A 53 -9.96 45.62 20.73
C THR A 53 -10.77 46.32 21.83
N MET A 54 -10.17 46.54 23.00
CA MET A 54 -10.84 47.10 24.19
C MET A 54 -10.15 48.35 24.76
N GLY A 55 -9.08 48.85 24.12
CA GLY A 55 -8.31 49.99 24.64
C GLY A 55 -7.45 49.63 25.86
N TYR A 56 -7.00 50.65 26.58
CA TYR A 56 -6.32 50.50 27.87
C TYR A 56 -7.34 50.31 28.99
N ALA A 57 -7.02 49.47 29.99
CA ALA A 57 -7.88 49.29 31.16
C ALA A 57 -7.93 50.54 32.05
N GLU A 58 -6.77 51.20 32.21
CA GLU A 58 -6.64 52.56 32.74
C GLU A 58 -5.76 53.33 31.75
N GLU A 59 -6.21 54.49 31.28
CA GLU A 59 -5.49 55.26 30.28
C GLU A 59 -4.20 55.84 30.90
N PRO A 60 -3.01 55.56 30.33
CA PRO A 60 -1.78 56.11 30.85
C PRO A 60 -1.76 57.62 30.63
N VAL A 61 -1.88 58.38 31.71
CA VAL A 61 -1.78 59.84 31.68
C VAL A 61 -0.32 60.23 31.44
N SER A 62 -0.06 61.03 30.40
CA SER A 62 1.28 61.56 30.15
C SER A 62 1.68 62.54 31.24
N ASP A 63 2.92 62.46 31.72
CA ASP A 63 3.50 63.42 32.67
C ASP A 63 3.31 64.88 32.14
N PRO A 64 2.80 65.82 32.95
CA PRO A 64 2.62 67.23 32.56
C PRO A 64 3.88 67.91 31.99
N GLN A 65 5.08 67.41 32.32
CA GLN A 65 6.33 67.91 31.75
C GLN A 65 6.52 67.56 30.27
N HIS A 66 5.81 66.54 29.76
CA HIS A 66 5.85 66.08 28.36
C HIS A 66 4.70 66.65 27.52
N PHE A 67 4.51 67.96 27.58
CA PHE A 67 3.54 68.66 26.74
C PHE A 67 3.95 68.66 25.25
N LEU A 68 2.96 68.71 24.35
CA LEU A 68 3.16 68.71 22.90
C LEU A 68 3.93 69.96 22.46
N LYS A 69 5.08 69.77 21.78
CA LYS A 69 5.88 70.87 21.23
C LYS A 69 5.54 71.13 19.76
N LYS A 70 5.76 72.37 19.32
CA LYS A 70 5.59 72.76 17.91
C LYS A 70 6.44 71.85 17.01
N HIS A 71 5.83 71.29 15.96
CA HIS A 71 6.46 70.37 14.99
C HIS A 71 6.92 68.99 15.54
N GLN A 72 6.44 68.56 16.72
CA GLN A 72 6.82 67.26 17.29
C GLN A 72 6.31 66.06 16.48
N ASN A 73 5.15 66.19 15.84
CA ASN A 73 4.52 65.12 15.05
C ASN A 73 4.71 65.29 13.54
N ASP A 74 5.52 66.27 13.13
CA ASP A 74 5.78 66.51 11.72
C ASP A 74 6.67 65.38 11.18
N THR A 75 6.21 64.73 10.11
CA THR A 75 7.00 63.71 9.44
C THR A 75 8.20 64.38 8.78
N LYS A 76 9.38 64.24 9.38
CA LYS A 76 10.62 64.75 8.79
C LYS A 76 10.87 64.03 7.46
N GLN A 77 10.67 64.74 6.36
CA GLN A 77 11.20 64.29 5.07
C GLN A 77 12.71 64.48 5.12
N ASN A 78 13.47 63.40 5.01
CA ASN A 78 14.91 63.50 4.87
C ASN A 78 15.22 64.15 3.51
N ASP A 79 15.56 65.44 3.51
CA ASP A 79 15.89 66.20 2.29
C ASP A 79 17.21 65.74 1.62
N SER A 80 17.89 64.74 2.19
CA SER A 80 19.19 64.26 1.72
C SER A 80 19.15 63.39 0.46
N ASN A 81 18.10 63.46 -0.38
CA ASN A 81 18.03 62.77 -1.67
C ASN A 81 17.20 63.52 -2.72
N ARG A 82 17.22 64.87 -2.73
CA ARG A 82 16.53 65.62 -3.79
C ARG A 82 17.19 65.59 -5.16
N HIS A 83 18.44 65.13 -5.28
CA HIS A 83 19.08 64.91 -6.59
C HIS A 83 20.14 63.81 -6.52
N LYS A 84 19.69 62.58 -6.26
CA LYS A 84 20.42 61.40 -6.72
C LYS A 84 19.41 60.48 -7.37
N ASP A 85 19.17 60.74 -8.66
CA ASP A 85 18.67 59.77 -9.61
C ASP A 85 19.70 58.65 -9.76
N THR A 86 19.90 57.88 -8.69
CA THR A 86 20.62 56.62 -8.68
C THR A 86 19.85 55.69 -7.75
N SER A 87 18.81 55.12 -8.33
CA SER A 87 18.28 53.76 -8.13
C SER A 87 17.99 53.27 -6.71
N PRO A 88 16.71 53.03 -6.35
CA PRO A 88 16.38 51.78 -5.69
C PRO A 88 16.78 50.66 -6.65
N SER A 89 17.70 49.81 -6.22
CA SER A 89 18.10 48.58 -6.90
C SER A 89 16.89 47.69 -7.19
N LYS A 90 16.23 47.97 -8.31
CA LYS A 90 15.43 47.04 -9.10
C LYS A 90 15.78 47.39 -10.53
N ASP A 91 16.62 46.56 -11.13
CA ASP A 91 16.78 46.49 -12.56
C ASP A 91 15.38 46.43 -13.18
N HIS A 92 14.89 47.58 -13.61
CA HIS A 92 13.89 47.66 -14.66
C HIS A 92 14.62 47.31 -15.95
N SER A 93 15.05 46.06 -16.05
CA SER A 93 15.42 45.46 -17.32
C SER A 93 14.32 45.82 -18.28
N GLN A 94 14.70 46.47 -19.38
CA GLN A 94 13.79 47.06 -20.37
C GLN A 94 12.86 45.96 -20.89
N ARG A 95 11.70 45.78 -20.23
CA ARG A 95 10.72 44.73 -20.54
C ARG A 95 10.07 44.94 -21.91
N LYS A 96 10.23 46.14 -22.48
CA LYS A 96 9.67 46.53 -23.77
C LYS A 96 10.82 46.98 -24.69
N PRO A 97 10.79 46.60 -25.98
CA PRO A 97 11.74 47.12 -26.95
C PRO A 97 11.59 48.65 -27.07
N PRO A 98 12.67 49.38 -27.41
CA PRO A 98 12.59 50.81 -27.68
C PRO A 98 11.61 51.08 -28.83
N VAL A 99 10.95 52.24 -28.77
CA VAL A 99 10.05 52.69 -29.83
C VAL A 99 10.87 52.91 -31.12
N PRO A 100 10.39 52.48 -32.31
CA PRO A 100 11.06 52.76 -33.57
C PRO A 100 11.37 54.25 -33.75
N SER A 101 12.54 54.54 -34.33
CA SER A 101 12.98 55.91 -34.54
C SER A 101 12.20 56.57 -35.68
N ILE A 102 12.08 57.90 -35.66
CA ILE A 102 11.50 58.69 -36.76
C ILE A 102 12.24 58.44 -38.09
N ARG A 103 13.51 58.05 -38.03
CA ARG A 103 14.34 57.73 -39.20
C ARG A 103 14.22 56.26 -39.65
N ASP A 104 13.60 55.40 -38.86
CA ASP A 104 13.37 54.01 -39.24
C ASP A 104 12.22 53.97 -40.26
N ALA A 105 12.54 53.58 -41.50
CA ALA A 105 11.52 53.36 -42.51
C ALA A 105 10.67 52.14 -42.09
N PRO A 106 9.33 52.26 -42.02
CA PRO A 106 8.49 51.10 -41.79
C PRO A 106 8.79 50.07 -42.88
N LYS A 107 8.87 48.78 -42.50
CA LYS A 107 8.91 47.70 -43.49
C LYS A 107 7.58 47.71 -44.24
N MET A 108 7.50 48.53 -45.28
CA MET A 108 6.33 48.62 -46.16
C MET A 108 6.15 47.23 -46.76
N GLY A 109 4.99 46.61 -46.48
CA GLY A 109 4.75 45.19 -46.66
C GLY A 109 5.20 44.66 -48.02
N ALA A 110 5.68 43.41 -48.04
CA ALA A 110 6.02 42.71 -49.26
C ALA A 110 4.85 42.79 -50.24
N ARG A 111 5.04 43.53 -51.35
CA ARG A 111 4.09 43.56 -52.44
C ARG A 111 4.09 42.17 -53.06
N THR A 112 3.03 41.41 -52.85
CA THR A 112 2.89 40.08 -53.43
C THR A 112 2.43 40.22 -54.88
N GLU A 113 3.18 39.62 -55.81
CA GLU A 113 2.79 39.49 -57.22
C GLU A 113 1.73 38.40 -57.45
N LYS A 114 1.11 37.91 -56.37
CA LYS A 114 0.10 36.85 -56.43
C LYS A 114 -1.14 37.36 -57.15
N ASN A 115 -1.53 36.65 -58.21
CA ASN A 115 -2.80 36.90 -58.87
C ASN A 115 -3.94 36.31 -58.04
N PHE A 116 -4.54 37.13 -57.18
CA PHE A 116 -5.63 36.71 -56.29
C PHE A 116 -6.84 36.14 -57.03
N ILE A 117 -7.09 36.56 -58.27
CA ILE A 117 -8.23 36.06 -59.07
C ILE A 117 -7.99 34.60 -59.44
N GLN A 118 -6.80 34.28 -59.93
CA GLN A 118 -6.44 32.92 -60.32
C GLN A 118 -6.32 32.02 -59.10
N THR A 119 -5.73 32.50 -58.00
CA THR A 119 -5.60 31.69 -56.77
C THR A 119 -6.96 31.40 -56.15
N ASN A 120 -7.88 32.37 -56.12
CA ASN A 120 -9.22 32.16 -55.57
C ASN A 120 -10.04 31.21 -56.45
N ALA A 121 -9.91 31.32 -57.78
CA ALA A 121 -10.58 30.40 -58.70
C ALA A 121 -10.07 28.95 -58.52
N LEU A 122 -8.76 28.76 -58.41
CA LEU A 122 -8.18 27.45 -58.13
C LEU A 122 -8.57 26.93 -56.74
N ASP A 123 -8.61 27.79 -55.73
CA ASP A 123 -9.01 27.41 -54.37
C ASP A 123 -10.48 26.95 -54.33
N VAL A 124 -11.39 27.65 -55.00
CA VAL A 124 -12.80 27.22 -55.13
C VAL A 124 -12.92 25.87 -55.85
N VAL A 125 -12.11 25.63 -56.88
CA VAL A 125 -12.12 24.35 -57.62
C VAL A 125 -11.51 23.21 -56.80
N MET A 126 -10.46 23.49 -56.03
CA MET A 126 -9.73 22.49 -55.23
C MET A 126 -10.39 22.22 -53.86
N THR A 127 -11.20 23.15 -53.36
CA THR A 127 -11.85 22.99 -52.05
C THR A 127 -12.92 21.90 -52.10
N VAL A 128 -12.79 20.93 -51.20
CA VAL A 128 -13.79 19.89 -51.01
C VAL A 128 -15.03 20.53 -50.37
N PRO A 129 -16.24 20.32 -50.92
CA PRO A 129 -17.46 20.87 -50.33
C PRO A 129 -17.65 20.34 -48.91
N LYS A 130 -18.10 21.23 -48.01
CA LYS A 130 -18.42 20.84 -46.63
C LYS A 130 -19.50 19.77 -46.65
N LYS A 131 -19.25 18.65 -45.97
CA LYS A 131 -20.27 17.61 -45.78
C LYS A 131 -21.45 18.24 -45.01
N PRO A 132 -22.69 18.09 -45.48
CA PRO A 132 -23.85 18.62 -44.78
C PRO A 132 -23.99 17.94 -43.42
N GLU A 133 -24.40 18.71 -42.42
CA GLU A 133 -24.72 18.16 -41.10
C GLU A 133 -25.93 17.24 -41.20
N ARG A 134 -25.88 16.11 -40.49
CA ARG A 134 -26.96 15.13 -40.45
C ARG A 134 -28.05 15.66 -39.52
N ASN A 135 -29.02 16.36 -40.09
CA ASN A 135 -30.13 16.97 -39.37
C ASN A 135 -31.46 16.35 -39.80
N ILE A 136 -32.37 16.12 -38.86
CA ILE A 136 -33.77 15.78 -39.13
C ILE A 136 -34.57 17.08 -39.17
N VAL A 137 -35.54 17.12 -40.07
CA VAL A 137 -36.54 18.18 -40.14
C VAL A 137 -37.89 17.51 -39.94
N ASP A 138 -38.54 17.80 -38.84
CA ASP A 138 -39.86 17.25 -38.51
C ASP A 138 -40.98 18.18 -39.01
N ASP A 139 -40.72 19.49 -38.96
CA ASP A 139 -41.75 20.50 -39.17
C ASP A 139 -41.76 21.11 -40.57
N ARG A 140 -42.96 21.51 -41.04
CA ARG A 140 -43.15 22.14 -42.37
C ARG A 140 -42.44 23.49 -42.50
N TYR A 141 -42.14 24.11 -41.36
CA TYR A 141 -41.43 25.38 -41.22
C TYR A 141 -39.90 25.24 -41.27
N GLY A 142 -39.38 24.01 -41.27
CA GLY A 142 -37.96 23.75 -41.48
C GLY A 142 -37.10 23.77 -40.22
N ASP A 143 -37.69 23.57 -39.04
CA ASP A 143 -36.94 23.43 -37.79
C ASP A 143 -36.03 22.21 -37.84
N LYS A 144 -34.74 22.44 -37.61
CA LYS A 144 -33.68 21.44 -37.80
C LYS A 144 -33.19 20.93 -36.46
N PHE A 145 -33.10 19.61 -36.36
CA PHE A 145 -32.59 18.94 -35.18
C PHE A 145 -31.37 18.05 -35.53
N PRO A 146 -30.20 18.26 -34.89
CA PRO A 146 -29.00 17.51 -35.22
C PRO A 146 -29.04 16.08 -34.69
N ILE A 147 -28.80 15.11 -35.58
CA ILE A 147 -28.93 13.67 -35.28
C ILE A 147 -27.79 13.18 -34.37
N ASP A 148 -26.56 13.64 -34.61
CA ASP A 148 -25.37 13.12 -33.92
C ASP A 148 -25.32 13.39 -32.40
N PRO A 149 -25.72 14.57 -31.85
CA PRO A 149 -25.78 14.80 -30.40
C PRO A 149 -27.07 14.26 -29.74
N SER A 150 -28.10 13.97 -30.52
CA SER A 150 -29.45 13.68 -30.00
C SER A 150 -29.67 12.27 -29.45
N GLY A 151 -28.70 11.37 -29.64
CA GLY A 151 -28.84 9.97 -29.24
C GLY A 151 -29.80 9.14 -30.11
N LEU A 152 -30.43 9.72 -31.14
CA LEU A 152 -31.30 9.01 -32.08
C LEU A 152 -30.54 7.99 -32.95
N THR A 153 -29.22 8.16 -33.11
CA THR A 153 -28.39 7.18 -33.83
C THR A 153 -27.42 6.46 -32.88
N PRO A 154 -27.32 5.14 -32.99
CA PRO A 154 -26.42 4.38 -32.15
C PRO A 154 -24.96 4.59 -32.58
N LYS A 155 -24.23 5.41 -31.81
CA LYS A 155 -22.87 5.84 -32.14
C LYS A 155 -21.79 4.76 -31.98
N TYR A 156 -21.99 3.83 -31.05
CA TYR A 156 -20.93 2.92 -30.60
C TYR A 156 -21.06 1.47 -31.09
N ILE A 157 -22.06 1.16 -31.92
CA ILE A 157 -22.25 -0.21 -32.46
C ILE A 157 -21.07 -0.62 -33.36
N LEU A 158 -20.57 0.31 -34.18
CA LEU A 158 -19.45 0.06 -35.10
C LEU A 158 -18.08 0.30 -34.45
N LYS A 159 -18.02 0.40 -33.11
CA LYS A 159 -16.73 0.52 -32.42
C LYS A 159 -15.96 -0.78 -32.61
N LYS A 160 -14.68 -0.67 -32.99
CA LYS A 160 -13.81 -1.84 -33.27
C LYS A 160 -13.82 -2.90 -32.17
N ASN A 161 -13.92 -2.48 -30.91
CA ASN A 161 -13.85 -3.36 -29.74
C ASN A 161 -15.24 -3.60 -29.13
N PHE A 162 -16.32 -3.41 -29.90
CA PHE A 162 -17.68 -3.66 -29.43
C PHE A 162 -17.87 -5.18 -29.23
N GLY A 163 -18.33 -5.59 -28.05
CA GLY A 163 -18.47 -7.00 -27.69
C GLY A 163 -17.18 -7.70 -27.23
N GLU A 164 -16.02 -7.05 -27.33
CA GLU A 164 -14.76 -7.61 -26.83
C GLU A 164 -14.56 -7.31 -25.34
N VAL A 165 -14.07 -8.31 -24.60
CA VAL A 165 -13.69 -8.14 -23.19
C VAL A 165 -12.44 -7.26 -23.11
N PRO A 166 -12.47 -6.11 -22.40
CA PRO A 166 -11.33 -5.24 -22.25
C PRO A 166 -10.10 -5.94 -21.63
N VAL A 167 -8.91 -5.53 -22.06
CA VAL A 167 -7.63 -6.11 -21.63
C VAL A 167 -7.49 -6.13 -20.10
N TYR A 168 -7.86 -5.04 -19.41
CA TYR A 168 -7.75 -4.94 -17.96
C TYR A 168 -8.58 -5.99 -17.21
N ILE A 169 -9.72 -6.43 -17.75
CA ILE A 169 -10.55 -7.47 -17.12
C ILE A 169 -9.84 -8.82 -17.23
N LYS A 170 -9.18 -9.09 -18.34
CA LYS A 170 -8.37 -10.31 -18.52
C LYS A 170 -7.20 -10.34 -17.55
N SER A 171 -6.45 -9.24 -17.44
CA SER A 171 -5.36 -9.10 -16.48
C SER A 171 -5.84 -9.33 -15.04
N ARG A 172 -6.95 -8.69 -14.65
CA ARG A 172 -7.50 -8.82 -13.29
C ARG A 172 -7.96 -10.25 -12.97
N ARG A 173 -8.49 -11.00 -13.95
CA ARG A 173 -8.83 -12.41 -13.77
C ARG A 173 -7.59 -13.26 -13.54
N ALA A 174 -6.53 -13.04 -14.32
CA ALA A 174 -5.26 -13.74 -14.14
C ALA A 174 -4.63 -13.46 -12.77
N ASP A 175 -4.65 -12.19 -12.32
CA ASP A 175 -4.16 -11.82 -10.99
C ASP A 175 -4.95 -12.51 -9.87
N MET A 176 -6.28 -12.58 -10.01
CA MET A 176 -7.15 -13.26 -9.05
C MET A 176 -6.91 -14.77 -9.00
N GLU A 177 -6.69 -15.39 -10.16
CA GLU A 177 -6.39 -16.82 -10.26
C GLU A 177 -5.02 -17.15 -9.65
N LYS A 178 -4.02 -16.31 -9.90
CA LYS A 178 -2.69 -16.41 -9.27
C LYS A 178 -2.79 -16.28 -7.75
N ALA A 179 -3.49 -15.26 -7.25
CA ALA A 179 -3.69 -15.07 -5.81
C ALA A 179 -4.41 -16.27 -5.16
N LYS A 180 -5.39 -16.87 -5.86
CA LYS A 180 -6.07 -18.08 -5.40
C LYS A 180 -5.12 -19.28 -5.30
N GLN A 181 -4.25 -19.46 -6.30
CA GLN A 181 -3.25 -20.54 -6.28
C GLN A 181 -2.25 -20.36 -5.15
N GLU A 182 -1.71 -19.14 -4.97
CA GLU A 182 -0.79 -18.81 -3.87
C GLU A 182 -1.43 -19.06 -2.50
N TYR A 183 -2.71 -18.68 -2.33
CA TYR A 183 -3.46 -18.96 -1.11
C TYR A 183 -3.64 -20.46 -0.87
N GLN A 184 -3.98 -21.24 -1.91
CA GLN A 184 -4.11 -22.70 -1.78
C GLN A 184 -2.78 -23.35 -1.38
N VAL A 185 -1.67 -22.93 -1.98
CA VAL A 185 -0.33 -23.41 -1.62
C VAL A 185 -0.01 -23.07 -0.17
N TYR A 186 -0.21 -21.82 0.25
CA TYR A 186 0.02 -21.39 1.63
C TYR A 186 -0.80 -22.20 2.64
N VAL A 187 -2.08 -22.43 2.36
CA VAL A 187 -2.96 -23.24 3.21
C VAL A 187 -2.47 -24.68 3.26
N SER A 188 -2.09 -25.27 2.12
CA SER A 188 -1.54 -26.63 2.08
C SER A 188 -0.22 -26.76 2.85
N ASP A 189 0.66 -25.77 2.77
CA ASP A 189 1.93 -25.74 3.50
C ASP A 189 1.71 -25.53 5.00
N TYR A 190 0.75 -24.70 5.37
CA TYR A 190 0.33 -24.53 6.77
C TYR A 190 -0.16 -25.85 7.35
N PHE A 191 -1.04 -26.56 6.63
CA PHE A 191 -1.48 -27.89 7.02
C PHE A 191 -0.33 -28.89 7.06
N ARG A 192 0.60 -28.88 6.10
CA ARG A 192 1.78 -29.76 6.11
C ARG A 192 2.72 -29.50 7.30
N ARG A 193 2.89 -28.25 7.72
CA ARG A 193 3.75 -27.88 8.85
C ARG A 193 3.12 -28.24 10.21
N GLY A 194 1.79 -28.22 10.29
CA GLY A 194 1.05 -28.61 11.50
C GLY A 194 0.63 -30.08 11.54
N ALA A 195 0.67 -30.79 10.40
CA ALA A 195 0.29 -32.18 10.30
C ALA A 195 1.46 -33.08 10.72
N MET A 196 1.19 -33.97 11.67
CA MET A 196 2.02 -35.14 11.96
C MET A 196 2.20 -35.98 10.67
N ARG A 197 3.36 -36.64 10.55
CA ARG A 197 3.69 -37.44 9.36
C ARG A 197 2.70 -38.61 9.24
N GLU A 198 1.95 -38.68 8.15
CA GLU A 198 1.15 -39.87 7.85
C GLU A 198 2.11 -41.02 7.50
N MET A 199 1.96 -42.17 8.17
CA MET A 199 2.72 -43.38 7.87
C MET A 199 2.31 -43.89 6.48
N ASP A 200 3.29 -44.14 5.61
CA ASP A 200 2.99 -44.71 4.30
C ASP A 200 2.48 -46.16 4.45
N ASN A 201 1.61 -46.59 3.52
CA ASN A 201 1.06 -47.93 3.54
C ASN A 201 2.16 -49.00 3.38
N ASN A 202 3.23 -48.70 2.64
CA ASN A 202 4.36 -49.61 2.49
C ASN A 202 5.14 -49.75 3.80
N GLU A 203 5.41 -48.62 4.49
CA GLU A 203 6.05 -48.63 5.80
C GLU A 203 5.21 -49.42 6.82
N ARG A 204 3.88 -49.22 6.80
CA ARG A 204 2.94 -49.97 7.64
C ARG A 204 3.00 -51.47 7.40
N GLN A 205 3.05 -51.91 6.14
CA GLN A 205 3.15 -53.34 5.84
C GLN A 205 4.47 -53.94 6.31
N ILE A 206 5.59 -53.23 6.12
CA ILE A 206 6.91 -53.68 6.60
C ILE A 206 6.90 -53.87 8.13
N ILE A 207 6.29 -52.93 8.88
CA ILE A 207 6.17 -53.03 10.33
C ILE A 207 5.27 -54.20 10.74
N LEU A 208 4.11 -54.37 10.08
CA LEU A 208 3.18 -55.47 10.35
C LEU A 208 3.84 -56.83 10.11
N ASP A 209 4.55 -56.99 9.00
CA ASP A 209 5.26 -58.23 8.68
C ASP A 209 6.36 -58.52 9.71
N GLY A 210 7.08 -57.49 10.16
CA GLY A 210 8.07 -57.59 11.23
C GLY A 210 7.46 -58.03 12.57
N LEU A 211 6.33 -57.44 12.97
CA LEU A 211 5.61 -57.80 14.19
C LEU A 211 5.04 -59.22 14.12
N LYS A 212 4.49 -59.62 12.98
CA LYS A 212 3.97 -60.98 12.74
C LYS A 212 5.09 -62.02 12.82
N LYS A 213 6.24 -61.75 12.20
CA LYS A 213 7.43 -62.61 12.30
C LYS A 213 7.91 -62.74 13.76
N GLN A 214 7.99 -61.63 14.49
CA GLN A 214 8.38 -61.66 15.90
C GLN A 214 7.38 -62.43 16.76
N TRP A 215 6.09 -62.35 16.45
CA TRP A 215 5.05 -63.14 17.12
C TRP A 215 5.22 -64.63 16.82
N GLU A 216 5.48 -65.01 15.56
CA GLU A 216 5.75 -66.39 15.17
C GLU A 216 6.96 -66.96 15.92
N ASP A 217 8.04 -66.20 16.04
CA ASP A 217 9.26 -66.61 16.75
C ASP A 217 8.99 -66.86 18.25
N VAL A 218 8.28 -65.93 18.92
CA VAL A 218 7.93 -66.03 20.35
C VAL A 218 6.92 -67.18 20.56
N HIS A 219 5.98 -67.35 19.64
CA HIS A 219 5.01 -68.43 19.69
C HIS A 219 5.68 -69.79 19.51
N HIS A 220 6.66 -69.90 18.61
CA HIS A 220 7.45 -71.09 18.44
C HIS A 220 8.24 -71.43 19.72
N GLU A 221 8.91 -70.44 20.32
CA GLU A 221 9.61 -70.62 21.61
C GLU A 221 8.64 -71.08 22.71
N TYR A 222 7.44 -70.51 22.78
CA TYR A 222 6.38 -70.95 23.70
C TYR A 222 5.93 -72.39 23.43
N GLN A 223 5.79 -72.81 22.18
CA GLN A 223 5.42 -74.19 21.82
C GLN A 223 6.51 -75.21 22.17
N THR A 224 7.78 -74.82 22.16
CA THR A 224 8.90 -75.70 22.53
C THR A 224 9.02 -75.94 24.04
N LEU A 225 8.23 -75.25 24.87
CA LEU A 225 8.24 -75.42 26.32
C LEU A 225 7.81 -76.84 26.73
N SER A 226 8.44 -77.36 27.79
CA SER A 226 8.07 -78.65 28.36
C SER A 226 6.68 -78.61 28.99
N VAL A 227 5.86 -79.65 28.73
CA VAL A 227 4.50 -79.82 29.30
C VAL A 227 4.48 -79.74 30.84
N ILE A 228 5.57 -80.18 31.48
CA ILE A 228 5.73 -80.16 32.94
C ILE A 228 6.43 -78.85 33.37
N ILE A 229 5.72 -77.99 34.11
CA ILE A 229 6.16 -76.65 34.53
C ILE A 229 6.17 -76.55 36.06
N ASP A 230 6.89 -77.47 36.70
CA ASP A 230 6.85 -77.60 38.16
C ASP A 230 7.76 -76.60 38.89
N THR A 231 8.74 -76.01 38.19
CA THR A 231 9.71 -75.09 38.82
C THR A 231 9.33 -73.62 38.59
N ILE A 232 9.51 -72.80 39.63
CA ILE A 232 9.27 -71.35 39.62
C ILE A 232 9.90 -70.65 38.39
N PRO A 233 11.18 -70.87 38.02
CA PRO A 233 11.77 -70.22 36.85
C PRO A 233 11.10 -70.61 35.53
N LYS A 234 10.66 -71.87 35.37
CA LYS A 234 9.93 -72.30 34.17
C LYS A 234 8.57 -71.62 34.07
N ARG A 235 7.88 -71.42 35.20
CA ARG A 235 6.61 -70.68 35.26
C ARG A 235 6.78 -69.21 34.88
N LEU A 236 7.79 -68.53 35.42
CA LEU A 236 8.06 -67.12 35.12
C LEU A 236 8.46 -66.91 33.67
N TYR A 237 9.23 -67.84 33.09
CA TYR A 237 9.62 -67.78 31.69
C TYR A 237 8.40 -67.96 30.75
N LYS A 238 7.50 -68.91 31.06
CA LYS A 238 6.21 -69.05 30.36
C LYS A 238 5.38 -67.76 30.44
N GLU A 239 5.22 -67.21 31.63
CA GLU A 239 4.45 -65.98 31.85
C GLU A 239 5.02 -64.79 31.07
N ARG A 240 6.35 -64.68 30.97
CA ARG A 240 7.03 -63.69 30.13
C ARG A 240 6.69 -63.87 28.65
N LEU A 241 6.74 -65.09 28.13
CA LEU A 241 6.40 -65.38 26.72
C LEU A 241 4.94 -65.06 26.42
N GLU A 242 4.01 -65.43 27.32
CA GLU A 242 2.58 -65.11 27.18
C GLU A 242 2.33 -63.60 27.21
N HIS A 243 3.03 -62.88 28.10
CA HIS A 243 2.94 -61.42 28.15
C HIS A 243 3.45 -60.79 26.85
N GLN A 244 4.58 -61.26 26.33
CA GLN A 244 5.17 -60.77 25.10
C GLN A 244 4.27 -61.05 23.88
N MET A 245 3.68 -62.25 23.78
CA MET A 245 2.69 -62.56 22.73
C MET A 245 1.49 -61.61 22.80
N LYS A 246 0.94 -61.38 24.00
CA LYS A 246 -0.22 -60.50 24.20
C LYS A 246 0.07 -59.05 23.85
N LEU A 247 1.31 -58.58 24.03
CA LEU A 247 1.71 -57.24 23.59
C LEU A 247 1.75 -57.15 22.06
N LEU A 248 2.41 -58.11 21.40
CA LEU A 248 2.49 -58.16 19.94
C LEU A 248 1.11 -58.25 19.27
N GLU A 249 0.19 -59.05 19.84
CA GLU A 249 -1.19 -59.14 19.36
C GLU A 249 -1.94 -57.81 19.44
N LYS A 250 -1.77 -57.06 20.54
CA LYS A 250 -2.37 -55.73 20.69
C LYS A 250 -1.78 -54.72 19.71
N ASP A 251 -0.48 -54.77 19.49
CA ASP A 251 0.21 -53.84 18.59
C ASP A 251 -0.18 -54.11 17.12
N ILE A 252 -0.28 -55.38 16.72
CA ILE A 252 -0.79 -55.77 15.39
C ILE A 252 -2.24 -55.34 15.22
N ASP A 253 -3.10 -55.59 16.20
CA ASP A 253 -4.53 -55.23 16.15
C ASP A 253 -4.73 -53.70 16.05
N LEU A 254 -3.93 -52.91 16.78
CA LEU A 254 -3.93 -51.46 16.69
C LEU A 254 -3.56 -50.99 15.28
N LEU A 255 -2.48 -51.54 14.72
CA LEU A 255 -2.03 -51.20 13.37
C LEU A 255 -2.98 -51.68 12.29
N GLU A 256 -3.69 -52.80 12.44
CA GLU A 256 -4.64 -53.32 11.45
C GLU A 256 -5.97 -52.56 11.45
N LYS A 257 -6.49 -52.19 12.63
CA LYS A 257 -7.75 -51.45 12.78
C LYS A 257 -7.69 -50.03 12.24
N HIS A 258 -6.53 -49.37 12.36
CA HIS A 258 -6.37 -47.98 11.93
C HIS A 258 -5.74 -47.91 10.55
N GLN A 259 -6.53 -47.48 9.55
CA GLN A 259 -6.06 -47.33 8.16
C GLN A 259 -5.08 -46.17 7.98
N ILE A 260 -5.29 -45.09 8.73
CA ILE A 260 -4.48 -43.87 8.68
C ILE A 260 -3.86 -43.68 10.06
N ILE A 261 -2.53 -43.64 10.11
CA ILE A 261 -1.76 -43.50 11.35
C ILE A 261 -0.82 -42.32 11.19
N TYR A 262 -0.90 -41.39 12.14
CA TYR A 262 -0.04 -40.22 12.17
C TYR A 262 1.06 -40.43 13.21
N ILE A 263 2.30 -40.18 12.80
CA ILE A 263 3.50 -40.29 13.63
C ILE A 263 3.93 -38.87 14.01
N ALA A 264 4.05 -38.63 15.31
CA ALA A 264 4.77 -37.46 15.80
C ALA A 264 6.28 -37.78 15.78
N ASP A 265 7.05 -36.95 15.08
CA ASP A 265 8.52 -36.97 15.15
C ASP A 265 9.02 -36.36 16.46
#